data_AF-A0A816D9R1-F1
#
_entry.id   AF-A0A816D9R1-F1
#
_cell.length_a   1.000
_cell.length_b   1.000
_cell.length_c   1.000
_cell.angle_alpha   90.00
_cell.angle_beta   90.00
_cell.angle_gamma   90.00
#
_symmetry.space_group_name_H-M   'P 1'
#
loop_
_entity.id
_entity.type
_entity.pdbx_description
1 polymer ?
#
loop_
_entity_poly.entity_id
_entity_poly.type
_entity_poly.pdbx_seq_one_letter_code
_entity_poly.pdbx_strand_id
1 'polypeptide(L)'
;MKSYQNNSNPFLYANKWSQLIHNWISKLINIKNHWLDELKQYPNKPSRFRATIYTVGWTPLIIGLLFISLKLTIISQPLLIIYLMDFFEPCSIMSIELLYYLIEIFAMEMRVDYHGLIYRKVLRLSSSCLNAFSSGEITNVFSNDASQIELIRGSLNYLWVIYIKRFYRNIHILF
;
A
#
# COMPACT_ATOMS: atom_id res chain seq x y z
N MET A 1 -5.50 33.15 -37.76
CA MET A 1 -5.89 32.01 -36.89
C MET A 1 -5.68 30.71 -37.66
N LYS A 2 -4.51 30.07 -37.52
CA LYS A 2 -4.25 28.75 -38.10
C LYS A 2 -4.68 27.70 -37.08
N SER A 3 -5.81 27.05 -37.36
CA SER A 3 -6.32 25.90 -36.62
C SER A 3 -5.31 24.75 -36.68
N TYR A 4 -4.77 24.36 -35.52
CA TYR A 4 -3.99 23.14 -35.35
C TYR A 4 -4.89 21.93 -35.62
N GLN A 5 -4.86 21.40 -36.84
CA GLN A 5 -5.37 20.06 -37.12
C GLN A 5 -4.42 19.06 -36.48
N ASN A 6 -4.85 18.51 -35.34
CA ASN A 6 -4.13 17.49 -34.59
C ASN A 6 -4.22 16.16 -35.37
N ASN A 7 -3.25 15.94 -36.25
CA ASN A 7 -3.20 14.80 -37.17
C ASN A 7 -2.51 13.57 -36.54
N SER A 8 -2.77 13.29 -35.27
CA SER A 8 -2.24 12.13 -34.55
C SER A 8 -3.11 10.90 -34.82
N ASN A 9 -3.07 10.40 -36.06
CA ASN A 9 -3.80 9.22 -36.48
C ASN A 9 -3.27 8.00 -35.67
N PRO A 10 -4.05 7.43 -34.72
CA PRO A 10 -3.55 6.43 -33.76
C PRO A 10 -3.05 5.15 -34.43
N PHE A 11 -3.56 4.84 -35.62
CA PHE A 11 -3.11 3.73 -36.47
C PHE A 11 -1.67 3.86 -36.95
N LEU A 12 -1.15 5.08 -37.12
CA LEU A 12 0.24 5.32 -37.55
C LEU A 12 1.24 4.93 -36.44
N TYR A 13 0.91 5.22 -35.19
CA TYR A 13 1.71 4.84 -34.03
C TYR A 13 1.70 3.33 -33.82
N ALA A 14 0.54 2.68 -33.96
CA ALA A 14 0.42 1.22 -33.86
C ALA A 14 1.31 0.49 -34.88
N ASN A 15 1.36 0.97 -36.13
CA ASN A 15 2.25 0.42 -37.16
C ASN A 15 3.74 0.61 -36.83
N LYS A 16 4.11 1.76 -36.24
CA LYS A 16 5.49 2.02 -35.85
C LYS A 16 5.96 1.11 -34.72
N TRP A 17 5.09 0.83 -33.73
CA TRP A 17 5.39 -0.14 -32.67
C TRP A 17 5.50 -1.56 -33.21
N SER A 18 4.63 -1.96 -34.14
CA SER A 18 4.71 -3.26 -34.80
C SER A 18 6.05 -3.48 -35.52
N GLN A 19 6.53 -2.49 -36.26
CA GLN A 19 7.84 -2.55 -36.93
C GLN A 19 9.01 -2.65 -35.94
N LEU A 20 8.96 -1.90 -34.83
CA LEU A 20 10.00 -1.96 -33.79
C LEU A 20 10.03 -3.32 -33.10
N ILE A 21 8.87 -3.90 -32.80
CA ILE A 21 8.75 -5.24 -32.23
C ILE A 21 9.29 -6.28 -33.20
N HIS A 22 8.95 -6.18 -34.49
CA HIS A 22 9.44 -7.09 -35.52
C HIS A 22 10.97 -7.04 -35.66
N ASN A 23 11.55 -5.83 -35.66
CA ASN A 23 13.00 -5.63 -35.67
C ASN A 23 13.70 -6.13 -34.40
N TRP A 24 13.01 -6.10 -33.26
CA TRP A 24 13.54 -6.63 -32.02
C TRP A 24 13.51 -8.16 -31.99
N ILE A 25 12.41 -8.77 -32.48
CA ILE A 25 12.29 -10.23 -32.62
C ILE A 25 13.32 -10.77 -33.62
N SER A 26 13.56 -10.08 -34.73
CA SER A 26 14.58 -10.51 -35.70
C SER A 26 15.99 -10.48 -35.11
N LYS A 27 16.31 -9.51 -34.24
CA LYS A 27 17.56 -9.50 -33.46
C LYS A 27 17.66 -10.68 -32.50
N LEU A 28 16.57 -11.07 -31.82
CA LEU A 28 16.55 -12.23 -30.93
C LEU A 28 16.79 -13.55 -31.68
N ILE A 29 16.24 -13.69 -32.88
CA ILE A 29 16.45 -14.89 -33.72
C ILE A 29 17.92 -15.01 -34.14
N ASN A 30 18.58 -13.88 -34.43
CA ASN A 30 20.00 -13.84 -34.77
C ASN A 30 20.95 -14.19 -33.59
N ILE A 31 20.48 -14.21 -32.34
CA ILE A 31 21.28 -14.64 -31.17
C ILE A 31 21.84 -16.04 -31.36
N LYS A 32 21.05 -16.94 -31.95
CA LYS A 32 21.48 -18.32 -32.20
C LYS A 32 22.70 -18.38 -33.12
N ASN A 33 22.76 -17.52 -34.13
CA ASN A 33 23.88 -17.45 -35.06
C ASN A 33 25.13 -16.88 -34.38
N HIS A 34 24.97 -15.80 -33.61
CA HIS A 34 26.08 -15.22 -32.84
C HIS A 34 26.62 -16.15 -31.73
N TRP A 35 25.76 -16.99 -31.14
CA TRP A 35 26.19 -18.02 -30.20
C TRP A 35 27.06 -19.10 -30.87
N LEU A 36 26.69 -19.50 -32.09
CA LEU A 36 27.49 -20.44 -32.89
C LEU A 36 28.84 -19.84 -33.29
N ASP A 37 28.89 -18.53 -33.55
CA ASP A 37 30.15 -17.83 -33.83
C ASP A 37 31.03 -17.71 -32.60
N GLU A 38 30.47 -17.46 -31.41
CA GLU A 38 31.22 -17.42 -30.15
C GLU A 38 31.84 -18.78 -29.80
N LEU A 39 31.13 -19.89 -30.06
CA LEU A 39 31.66 -21.25 -29.89
C LEU A 39 32.86 -21.54 -30.81
N LYS A 40 32.89 -20.93 -32.01
CA LYS A 40 34.04 -21.05 -32.93
C LYS A 40 35.21 -20.17 -32.50
N GLN A 41 34.93 -18.98 -31.96
CA GLN A 41 35.94 -17.97 -31.64
C GLN A 41 36.62 -18.21 -30.28
N TYR A 42 35.89 -18.74 -29.30
CA TYR A 42 36.40 -19.01 -27.94
C TYR A 42 36.08 -20.44 -27.48
N PRO A 43 36.68 -21.47 -28.09
CA PRO A 43 36.36 -22.87 -27.81
C PRO A 43 36.65 -23.30 -26.37
N ASN A 44 37.66 -22.70 -25.72
CA ASN A 44 38.08 -23.08 -24.37
C ASN A 44 37.28 -22.40 -23.25
N LYS A 45 36.50 -21.34 -23.54
CA LYS A 45 35.68 -20.63 -22.53
C LYS A 45 34.54 -19.80 -23.14
N PRO A 46 33.51 -20.44 -23.74
CA PRO A 46 32.37 -19.73 -24.31
C PRO A 46 31.46 -19.15 -23.21
N SER A 47 30.93 -17.93 -23.39
CA SER A 47 30.03 -17.28 -22.41
C SER A 47 28.72 -16.82 -23.05
N ARG A 48 27.62 -17.47 -22.67
CA ARG A 48 26.26 -17.14 -23.19
C ARG A 48 25.87 -15.68 -22.97
N PHE A 49 26.38 -15.07 -21.91
CA PHE A 49 26.16 -13.65 -21.61
C PHE A 49 26.80 -12.71 -22.63
N ARG A 50 27.99 -13.06 -23.17
CA ARG A 50 28.70 -12.22 -24.13
C ARG A 50 27.93 -12.17 -25.46
N ALA A 51 27.55 -13.31 -26.03
CA ALA A 51 26.67 -13.38 -27.21
C ALA A 51 25.36 -12.59 -27.01
N THR A 52 24.78 -12.65 -25.82
CA THR A 52 23.54 -11.92 -25.49
C THR A 52 23.77 -10.40 -25.42
N ILE A 53 24.88 -9.96 -24.83
CA ILE A 53 25.23 -8.53 -24.77
C ILE A 53 25.55 -7.98 -26.16
N TYR A 54 26.22 -8.75 -27.02
CA TYR A 54 26.54 -8.31 -28.39
C TYR A 54 25.31 -8.13 -29.29
N THR A 55 24.26 -8.92 -29.05
CA THR A 55 23.04 -8.93 -29.87
C THR A 55 22.01 -7.91 -29.39
N VAL A 56 21.84 -7.81 -28.08
CA VAL A 56 20.85 -6.95 -27.43
C VAL A 56 21.43 -5.54 -27.15
N GLY A 57 22.74 -5.44 -26.93
CA GLY A 57 23.45 -4.18 -26.73
C GLY A 57 23.00 -3.41 -25.49
N TRP A 58 22.98 -2.07 -25.60
CA TRP A 58 22.60 -1.15 -24.52
C TRP A 58 21.09 -0.94 -24.35
N THR A 59 20.26 -1.56 -25.21
CA THR A 59 18.81 -1.37 -25.19
C THR A 59 18.11 -1.68 -23.85
N PRO A 60 18.43 -2.76 -23.11
CA PRO A 60 17.74 -3.06 -21.85
C PRO A 60 18.21 -2.14 -20.73
N LEU A 61 19.43 -1.60 -20.81
CA LEU A 61 19.94 -0.62 -19.87
C LEU A 61 19.18 0.71 -20.00
N ILE A 62 18.97 1.18 -21.23
CA ILE A 62 18.19 2.41 -21.49
C ILE A 62 16.73 2.25 -21.05
N ILE A 63 16.11 1.11 -21.38
CA ILE A 63 14.74 0.79 -20.94
C ILE A 63 14.66 0.75 -19.41
N GLY A 64 15.65 0.14 -18.75
CA GLY A 64 15.75 0.10 -17.29
C GLY A 64 15.89 1.50 -16.67
N LEU A 65 16.75 2.35 -17.22
CA LEU A 65 16.92 3.74 -16.77
C LEU A 65 15.64 4.57 -16.93
N LEU A 66 14.93 4.42 -18.06
CA LEU A 66 13.64 5.07 -18.28
C LEU A 66 12.57 4.57 -17.31
N PHE A 67 12.58 3.28 -16.99
CA PHE A 67 11.63 2.73 -16.01
C PHE A 67 11.91 3.24 -14.60
N ILE A 68 13.18 3.35 -14.22
CA ILE A 68 13.60 3.91 -12.94
C ILE A 68 13.22 5.39 -12.85
N SER A 69 13.45 6.19 -13.88
CA SER A 69 13.08 7.62 -13.86
C SER A 69 11.58 7.82 -13.71
N LEU A 70 10.75 7.01 -14.37
CA LEU A 70 9.31 7.00 -14.21
C LEU A 70 8.86 6.58 -12.80
N LYS A 71 9.59 5.66 -12.15
CA LYS A 71 9.31 5.27 -10.76
C LYS A 71 9.68 6.36 -9.77
N LEU A 72 10.78 7.08 -10.00
CA LEU A 72 11.23 8.18 -9.15
C LEU A 72 10.22 9.33 -9.12
N THR A 73 9.59 9.64 -10.25
CA THR A 73 8.54 10.69 -10.28
C THR A 73 7.33 10.28 -9.45
N ILE A 74 6.89 9.02 -9.51
CA ILE A 74 5.79 8.49 -8.68
C ILE A 74 6.15 8.53 -7.18
N ILE A 75 7.40 8.25 -6.82
CA ILE A 75 7.86 8.31 -5.42
C ILE A 75 7.95 9.77 -4.91
N SER A 76 8.27 10.73 -5.78
CA SER A 76 8.35 12.15 -5.41
C SER A 76 6.99 12.84 -5.24
N GLN A 77 5.94 12.37 -5.94
CA GLN A 77 4.59 12.94 -5.90
C GLN A 77 3.99 13.04 -4.48
N PRO A 78 3.98 11.98 -3.64
CA PRO A 78 3.43 12.08 -2.29
C PRO A 78 4.23 13.01 -1.37
N LEU A 79 5.54 13.15 -1.56
CA LEU A 79 6.38 14.03 -0.73
C LEU A 79 6.06 15.51 -0.95
N LEU A 80 5.79 15.90 -2.20
CA LEU A 80 5.39 17.28 -2.52
C LEU A 80 4.01 17.60 -1.95
N ILE A 81 3.08 16.63 -1.98
CA ILE A 81 1.75 16.78 -1.37
C ILE A 81 1.86 16.94 0.13
N ILE A 82 2.69 16.13 0.82
CA ILE A 82 2.91 16.23 2.27
C ILE A 82 3.49 17.61 2.63
N TYR A 83 4.52 18.05 1.91
CA TYR A 83 5.14 19.37 2.16
C TYR A 83 4.14 20.53 1.97
N LEU A 84 3.29 20.47 0.94
CA LEU A 84 2.24 21.46 0.74
C LEU A 84 1.14 21.37 1.81
N MET A 85 0.76 20.17 2.24
CA MET A 85 -0.22 19.99 3.31
C MET A 85 0.26 20.56 4.65
N ASP A 86 1.52 20.31 5.02
CA ASP A 86 2.12 20.88 6.22
C ASP A 86 2.24 22.41 6.16
N PHE A 87 2.47 22.96 4.97
CA PHE A 87 2.53 24.41 4.75
C PHE A 87 1.15 25.08 4.91
N PHE A 88 0.08 24.45 4.41
CA PHE A 88 -1.26 25.04 4.42
C PHE A 88 -2.06 24.73 5.71
N GLU A 89 -1.78 23.64 6.42
CA GLU A 89 -2.49 23.27 7.66
C GLU A 89 -1.59 22.67 8.75
N PRO A 90 -0.67 23.44 9.35
CA PRO A 90 0.24 22.92 10.39
C PRO A 90 -0.47 22.38 11.65
N CYS A 91 -1.75 22.74 11.86
CA CYS A 91 -2.52 22.33 13.04
C CYS A 91 -3.38 21.07 12.86
N SER A 92 -3.73 20.65 11.63
CA SER A 92 -4.72 19.58 11.44
C SER A 92 -4.14 18.19 11.73
N ILE A 93 -2.87 17.95 11.39
CA ILE A 93 -2.19 16.66 11.64
C ILE A 93 -1.91 16.49 13.14
N MET A 94 -1.35 17.50 13.79
CA MET A 94 -1.03 17.46 15.24
C MET A 94 -2.28 17.33 16.11
N SER A 95 -3.41 17.92 15.68
CA SER A 95 -4.69 17.78 16.41
C SER A 95 -5.31 16.40 16.26
N ILE A 96 -5.16 15.74 15.12
CA ILE A 96 -5.65 14.35 14.91
C ILE A 96 -4.80 13.35 15.71
N GLU A 97 -3.47 13.47 15.67
CA GLU A 97 -2.59 12.59 16.49
C GLU A 97 -2.88 12.75 17.98
N LEU A 98 -3.04 13.99 18.45
CA LEU A 98 -3.41 14.26 19.84
C LEU A 98 -4.77 13.64 20.20
N LEU A 99 -5.76 13.70 19.30
CA LEU A 99 -7.07 13.08 19.51
C LEU A 99 -6.96 11.55 19.64
N TYR A 100 -6.18 10.90 18.77
CA TYR A 100 -5.95 9.45 18.87
C TYR A 100 -5.27 9.07 20.18
N TYR A 101 -4.25 9.83 20.59
CA TYR A 101 -3.56 9.62 21.84
C TYR A 101 -4.50 9.78 23.06
N LEU A 102 -5.38 10.77 23.06
CA LEU A 102 -6.38 10.95 24.13
C LEU A 102 -7.41 9.80 24.17
N ILE A 103 -7.83 9.29 23.01
CA ILE A 103 -8.73 8.13 22.92
C ILE A 103 -8.06 6.85 23.45
N GLU A 104 -6.74 6.71 23.26
CA GLU A 104 -5.96 5.60 23.82
C GLU A 104 -5.80 5.70 25.33
N ILE A 105 -5.54 6.90 25.88
CA ILE A 105 -5.49 7.10 27.33
C ILE A 105 -6.84 6.74 27.97
N PHE A 106 -7.93 7.28 27.43
CA PHE A 106 -9.28 6.95 27.91
C PHE A 106 -9.61 5.45 27.76
N ALA A 107 -9.00 4.77 26.79
CA ALA A 107 -9.10 3.31 26.65
C ALA A 107 -8.53 2.60 27.86
N MET A 108 -7.31 2.99 28.24
CA MET A 108 -6.55 2.33 29.28
C MET A 108 -7.21 2.54 30.64
N GLU A 109 -7.74 3.73 30.90
CA GLU A 109 -8.51 4.01 32.11
C GLU A 109 -9.75 3.11 32.22
N MET A 110 -10.57 3.05 31.16
CA MET A 110 -11.76 2.20 31.13
C MET A 110 -11.42 0.70 31.26
N ARG A 111 -10.30 0.24 30.68
CA ARG A 111 -9.83 -1.15 30.85
C ARG A 111 -9.58 -1.43 32.33
N VAL A 112 -8.81 -0.59 33.01
CA VAL A 112 -8.47 -0.78 34.43
C VAL A 112 -9.74 -0.81 35.30
N ASP A 113 -10.70 0.09 35.04
CA ASP A 113 -11.96 0.15 35.77
C ASP A 113 -12.82 -1.09 35.55
N TYR A 114 -12.97 -1.54 34.30
CA TYR A 114 -13.78 -2.71 33.97
C TYR A 114 -13.18 -4.01 34.53
N HIS A 115 -11.87 -4.19 34.42
CA HIS A 115 -11.18 -5.33 35.02
C HIS A 115 -11.33 -5.31 36.56
N GLY A 116 -11.25 -4.14 37.18
CA GLY A 116 -11.51 -3.96 38.61
C GLY A 116 -12.94 -4.30 39.03
N LEU A 117 -13.95 -3.88 38.25
CA LEU A 117 -15.35 -4.18 38.50
C LEU A 117 -15.66 -5.67 38.37
N ILE A 118 -15.17 -6.31 37.33
CA ILE A 118 -15.35 -7.75 37.13
C ILE A 118 -14.63 -8.53 38.21
N TYR A 119 -13.38 -8.18 38.53
CA TYR A 119 -12.64 -8.84 39.60
C TYR A 119 -13.40 -8.77 40.94
N ARG A 120 -13.93 -7.58 41.30
CA ARG A 120 -14.79 -7.41 42.48
C ARG A 120 -16.07 -8.23 42.41
N LYS A 121 -16.67 -8.38 41.23
CA LYS A 121 -17.87 -9.20 41.01
C LYS A 121 -17.57 -10.69 41.21
N VAL A 122 -16.46 -11.17 40.66
CA VAL A 122 -16.01 -12.57 40.80
C VAL A 122 -15.75 -12.92 42.26
N LEU A 123 -15.09 -12.03 43.02
CA LEU A 123 -14.85 -12.21 44.46
C LEU A 123 -16.12 -12.24 45.32
N ARG A 124 -17.26 -11.74 44.80
CA ARG A 124 -18.54 -11.72 45.50
C ARG A 124 -19.51 -12.82 45.05
N LEU A 125 -19.10 -13.70 44.12
CA LEU A 125 -19.93 -14.81 43.68
C LEU A 125 -20.03 -15.89 44.77
N SER A 126 -21.17 -16.58 44.82
CA SER A 126 -21.37 -17.69 45.74
C SER A 126 -20.49 -18.88 45.33
N SER A 127 -20.01 -19.64 46.33
CA SER A 127 -19.17 -20.83 46.13
C SER A 127 -19.85 -21.89 45.25
N SER A 128 -21.18 -22.00 45.28
CA SER A 128 -21.95 -22.90 44.41
C SER A 128 -21.85 -22.54 42.92
N CYS A 129 -21.91 -21.25 42.56
CA CYS A 129 -21.72 -20.82 41.17
C CYS A 129 -20.26 -20.89 40.74
N LEU A 130 -19.32 -20.57 41.64
CA LEU A 130 -17.88 -20.67 41.37
C LEU A 130 -17.44 -22.11 41.12
N ASN A 131 -18.04 -23.08 41.81
CA ASN A 131 -17.74 -24.51 41.60
C ASN A 131 -18.38 -25.07 40.33
N ALA A 132 -19.37 -24.38 39.74
CA ALA A 132 -20.04 -24.80 38.51
C ALA A 132 -19.25 -24.44 37.24
N PHE A 133 -18.32 -23.50 37.34
CA PHE A 133 -17.46 -23.07 36.23
C PHE A 133 -16.00 -23.33 36.57
N SER A 134 -15.23 -23.85 35.61
CA SER A 134 -13.78 -23.96 35.79
C SER A 134 -13.14 -22.57 35.88
N SER A 135 -12.13 -22.40 36.74
CA SER A 135 -11.36 -21.15 36.80
C SER A 135 -10.74 -20.78 35.45
N GLY A 136 -10.44 -21.77 34.61
CA GLY A 136 -9.97 -21.58 33.23
C GLY A 136 -11.04 -21.14 32.24
N GLU A 137 -12.31 -21.55 32.44
CA GLU A 137 -13.42 -21.10 31.58
C GLU A 137 -13.76 -19.63 31.84
N ILE A 138 -13.77 -19.24 33.12
CA ILE A 138 -14.02 -17.84 33.51
C ILE A 138 -12.92 -16.93 32.96
N THR A 139 -11.65 -17.32 33.07
CA THR A 139 -10.53 -16.49 32.58
C THR A 139 -10.49 -16.42 31.05
N ASN A 140 -10.90 -17.48 30.35
CA ASN A 140 -10.96 -17.51 28.89
C ASN A 140 -12.09 -16.66 28.31
N VAL A 141 -13.30 -16.72 28.89
CA VAL A 141 -14.40 -15.83 28.49
C VAL A 141 -14.04 -14.38 28.82
N PHE A 142 -13.48 -14.14 29.99
CA PHE A 142 -13.06 -12.81 30.41
C PHE A 142 -11.99 -12.19 29.50
N SER A 143 -10.95 -12.95 29.13
CA SER A 143 -9.90 -12.45 28.23
C SER A 143 -10.41 -12.20 26.81
N ASN A 144 -11.31 -13.05 26.33
CA ASN A 144 -11.95 -12.88 25.02
C ASN A 144 -12.88 -11.65 24.99
N ASP A 145 -13.73 -11.49 26.00
CA ASP A 145 -14.67 -10.36 26.09
C ASP A 145 -13.94 -9.03 26.26
N ALA A 146 -12.85 -8.98 27.02
CA ALA A 146 -12.00 -7.80 27.14
C ALA A 146 -11.48 -7.34 25.76
N SER A 147 -10.97 -8.27 24.95
CA SER A 147 -10.46 -7.96 23.61
C SER A 147 -11.56 -7.46 22.66
N GLN A 148 -12.77 -7.99 22.76
CA GLN A 148 -13.90 -7.58 21.92
C GLN A 148 -14.46 -6.21 22.31
N ILE A 149 -14.55 -5.90 23.61
CA ILE A 149 -14.99 -4.59 24.10
C ILE A 149 -14.04 -3.48 23.62
N GLU A 150 -12.74 -3.75 23.58
CA GLU A 150 -11.74 -2.81 23.07
C GLU A 150 -11.93 -2.49 21.58
N LEU A 151 -12.24 -3.51 20.79
CA LEU A 151 -12.47 -3.44 19.35
C LEU A 151 -13.79 -2.71 19.02
N ILE A 152 -14.86 -2.99 19.78
CA ILE A 152 -16.16 -2.31 19.66
C ILE A 152 -16.03 -0.82 20.02
N ARG A 153 -15.27 -0.48 21.06
CA ARG A 153 -15.05 0.92 21.45
C ARG A 153 -14.32 1.72 20.37
N GLY A 154 -13.28 1.15 19.77
CA GLY A 154 -12.56 1.78 18.66
C GLY A 154 -13.47 2.03 17.45
N SER A 155 -14.32 1.07 17.11
CA SER A 155 -15.26 1.15 15.98
C SER A 155 -16.47 2.04 16.23
N LEU A 156 -16.94 2.18 17.48
CA LEU A 156 -18.05 3.07 17.85
C LEU A 156 -17.72 4.52 17.49
N ASN A 157 -16.46 4.95 17.69
CA ASN A 157 -16.02 6.29 17.35
C ASN A 157 -16.08 6.59 15.84
N TYR A 158 -15.82 5.59 15.00
CA TYR A 158 -15.93 5.75 13.55
C TYR A 158 -17.38 5.93 13.09
N LEU A 159 -18.36 5.33 13.78
CA LEU A 159 -19.76 5.40 13.37
C LEU A 159 -20.29 6.84 13.38
N TRP A 160 -20.20 7.54 14.52
CA TRP A 160 -20.73 8.91 14.63
C TRP A 160 -19.95 9.92 13.79
N VAL A 161 -18.63 9.76 13.65
CA VAL A 161 -17.81 10.58 12.74
C VAL A 161 -18.24 10.41 11.28
N ILE A 162 -18.52 9.18 10.83
CA ILE A 162 -19.03 8.90 9.48
C ILE A 162 -20.39 9.59 9.26
N TYR A 163 -21.30 9.53 10.22
CA TYR A 163 -22.60 10.19 10.12
C TYR A 163 -22.45 11.72 10.00
N ILE A 164 -21.62 12.33 10.85
CA ILE A 164 -21.35 13.78 10.81
C ILE A 164 -20.71 14.18 9.47
N LYS A 165 -19.68 13.45 9.03
CA LYS A 165 -19.00 13.71 7.75
C LYS A 165 -19.95 13.58 6.57
N ARG A 166 -20.83 12.58 6.58
CA ARG A 166 -21.83 12.36 5.53
C ARG A 166 -22.88 13.48 5.50
N PHE A 167 -23.29 13.97 6.67
CA PHE A 167 -24.20 15.11 6.79
C PHE A 167 -23.58 16.40 6.23
N TYR A 168 -22.35 16.74 6.64
CA TYR A 168 -21.63 17.92 6.16
C TYR A 168 -21.45 17.93 4.63
N ARG A 169 -21.10 16.77 4.06
CA ARG A 169 -20.95 16.61 2.60
C ARG A 169 -22.25 16.86 1.86
N ASN A 170 -23.38 16.41 2.38
CA ASN A 170 -24.68 16.65 1.76
C ASN A 170 -25.05 18.14 1.79
N ILE A 171 -24.72 18.87 2.85
CA ILE A 171 -24.94 20.33 2.93
C ILE A 171 -24.10 21.08 1.89
N HIS A 172 -22.81 20.75 1.74
CA HIS A 172 -21.93 21.38 0.77
C HIS A 172 -22.34 21.08 -0.70
N ILE A 173 -22.99 19.95 -0.98
CA ILE A 173 -23.47 19.64 -2.33
C ILE A 173 -24.75 20.43 -2.68
N LEU A 174 -25.48 20.91 -1.68
CA LEU A 174 -26.76 21.61 -1.84
C LEU A 174 -26.61 23.15 -1.96
N PHE A 175 -25.41 23.69 -1.76
CA PHE A 175 -25.08 25.13 -1.90
C PHE A 175 -23.94 25.31 -2.89
#